data_AF-A0A846N4I4-F1
#
_entry.id   AF-A0A846N4I4-F1
#
_cell.length_a   1.000
_cell.length_b   1.000
_cell.length_c   1.000
_cell.angle_alpha   90.00
_cell.angle_beta   90.00
_cell.angle_gamma   90.00
#
_symmetry.space_group_name_H-M   'P 1'
#
loop_
_entity.id
_entity.type
_entity.pdbx_description
1 polymer ?
#
loop_
_entity_poly.entity_id
_entity_poly.type
_entity_poly.pdbx_seq_one_letter_code
_entity_poly.pdbx_strand_id
1 'polypeptide(L)'
;MRRHASVFVLMIFLSGCTSLFAPPPNLQIIDKLSEASTTVHKIAAAADLGATDAASYSKYEPDYVATLGDLRAAEAIADSRAKIYSGRPAGDAGSAISAMIKNCETKVKVVADQHKKSGLTSDQLAQWLVEQDCDLALKAETQLKSLSKE
;
A
#
# COMPACT_ATOMS: atom_id res chain seq x y z
N MET A 1 -34.99 -43.20 -10.59
CA MET A 1 -33.78 -42.49 -11.06
C MET A 1 -34.16 -41.09 -11.53
N ARG A 2 -34.08 -40.05 -10.68
CA ARG A 2 -34.32 -38.63 -11.05
C ARG A 2 -34.04 -37.70 -9.85
N ARG A 3 -32.79 -37.63 -9.38
CA ARG A 3 -32.36 -36.71 -8.30
C ARG A 3 -30.89 -36.29 -8.43
N HIS A 4 -30.43 -35.85 -9.61
CA HIS A 4 -29.06 -35.31 -9.75
C HIS A 4 -28.93 -34.03 -10.58
N ALA A 5 -30.03 -33.42 -11.04
CA ALA A 5 -29.96 -32.28 -11.95
C ALA A 5 -29.92 -30.89 -11.27
N SER A 6 -30.20 -30.76 -9.97
CA SER A 6 -30.38 -29.45 -9.32
C SER A 6 -29.14 -28.84 -8.65
N VAL A 7 -28.01 -29.55 -8.57
CA VAL A 7 -26.80 -29.02 -7.89
C VAL A 7 -25.88 -28.25 -8.84
N PHE A 8 -25.96 -28.49 -10.15
CA PHE A 8 -25.02 -27.90 -11.13
C PHE A 8 -25.34 -26.45 -11.54
N VAL A 9 -26.55 -25.95 -11.29
CA VAL A 9 -26.96 -24.60 -11.72
C VAL A 9 -26.52 -23.50 -10.72
N LEU A 10 -26.26 -23.86 -9.46
CA LEU A 10 -25.88 -22.88 -8.43
C LEU A 10 -24.40 -22.47 -8.50
N MET A 11 -23.53 -23.25 -9.14
CA MET A 11 -22.10 -22.92 -9.23
C MET A 11 -21.77 -21.86 -10.31
N ILE A 12 -22.64 -21.66 -11.31
CA ILE A 12 -22.36 -20.73 -12.42
C ILE A 12 -22.62 -19.25 -12.00
N PHE A 13 -23.40 -19.01 -10.95
CA PHE A 13 -23.69 -17.64 -10.48
C PHE A 13 -22.64 -17.07 -9.52
N LEU A 14 -21.73 -17.89 -8.99
CA LEU A 14 -20.71 -17.43 -8.04
C LEU A 14 -19.42 -16.93 -8.71
N SER A 15 -19.14 -17.35 -9.95
CA SER A 15 -17.97 -16.87 -10.72
C SER A 15 -18.18 -15.48 -11.36
N GLY A 16 -19.40 -14.95 -11.37
CA GLY A 16 -19.72 -13.64 -11.95
C GLY A 16 -19.62 -12.46 -10.99
N CYS A 17 -19.49 -12.69 -9.67
CA CYS A 17 -19.51 -11.62 -8.67
C CYS A 17 -18.16 -10.92 -8.46
N THR A 18 -17.05 -11.47 -8.97
CA THR A 18 -15.70 -10.92 -8.74
C THR A 18 -15.44 -9.62 -9.50
N SER A 19 -16.04 -9.45 -10.67
CA SER A 19 -15.86 -8.26 -11.51
C SER A 19 -16.76 -7.07 -11.17
N LEU A 20 -17.81 -7.28 -10.36
CA LEU A 20 -18.75 -6.20 -10.01
C LEU A 20 -18.30 -5.36 -8.81
N PHE A 21 -17.49 -5.94 -7.92
CA PHE A 21 -17.16 -5.33 -6.63
C PHE A 21 -15.70 -4.91 -6.50
N ALA A 22 -14.76 -5.61 -7.14
CA ALA A 22 -13.34 -5.31 -7.05
C ALA A 22 -12.85 -4.52 -8.28
N PRO A 23 -12.11 -3.40 -8.11
CA PRO A 23 -11.45 -2.77 -9.23
C PRO A 23 -10.34 -3.70 -9.79
N PRO A 24 -10.03 -3.61 -11.10
CA PRO A 24 -8.89 -4.34 -11.63
C PRO A 24 -7.60 -3.89 -10.92
N PRO A 25 -6.66 -4.83 -10.67
CA PRO A 25 -5.38 -4.49 -10.07
C PRO A 25 -4.61 -3.53 -10.95
N ASN A 26 -3.96 -2.54 -10.34
CA ASN A 26 -3.05 -1.65 -11.04
C ASN A 26 -1.61 -1.98 -10.67
N LEU A 27 -0.88 -2.59 -11.62
CA LEU A 27 0.50 -2.98 -11.43
C LEU A 27 1.42 -1.80 -11.09
N GLN A 28 1.11 -0.59 -11.58
CA GLN A 28 1.90 0.60 -11.26
C GLN A 28 1.75 1.01 -9.80
N ILE A 29 0.56 0.84 -9.19
CA ILE A 29 0.38 1.07 -7.75
C ILE A 29 1.23 0.06 -6.96
N ILE A 30 1.21 -1.23 -7.37
CA ILE A 30 1.99 -2.29 -6.73
C ILE A 30 3.49 -1.99 -6.81
N ASP A 31 4.00 -1.68 -8.00
CA ASP A 31 5.43 -1.42 -8.22
C ASP A 31 5.88 -0.24 -7.37
N LYS A 32 5.11 0.86 -7.36
CA LYS A 32 5.41 2.06 -6.55
C LYS A 32 5.37 1.79 -5.05
N LEU A 33 4.38 1.06 -4.56
CA LEU A 33 4.31 0.70 -3.14
C LEU A 33 5.42 -0.28 -2.73
N SER A 34 5.84 -1.17 -3.63
CA SER A 34 6.96 -2.07 -3.38
C SER A 34 8.29 -1.33 -3.32
N GLU A 35 8.52 -0.35 -4.20
CA GLU A 35 9.70 0.53 -4.18
C GLU A 35 9.75 1.35 -2.88
N ALA A 36 8.61 1.94 -2.51
CA ALA A 36 8.45 2.68 -1.26
C ALA A 36 8.73 1.79 -0.03
N SER A 37 8.09 0.61 0.06
CA SER A 37 8.27 -0.34 1.17
C SER A 37 9.72 -0.80 1.29
N THR A 38 10.37 -1.14 0.17
CA THR A 38 11.80 -1.52 0.14
C THR A 38 12.69 -0.42 0.74
N THR A 39 12.40 0.83 0.42
CA THR A 39 13.19 1.97 0.91
C THR A 39 12.93 2.25 2.38
N VAL A 40 11.68 2.13 2.85
CA VAL A 40 11.34 2.21 4.29
C VAL A 40 12.09 1.14 5.08
N HIS A 41 12.13 -0.11 4.59
CA HIS A 41 12.88 -1.19 5.25
C HIS A 41 14.39 -0.92 5.32
N LYS A 42 14.99 -0.26 4.32
CA LYS A 42 16.41 0.13 4.37
C LYS A 42 16.66 1.15 5.49
N ILE A 43 15.77 2.14 5.63
CA ILE A 43 15.85 3.15 6.70
C ILE A 43 15.66 2.49 8.06
N ALA A 44 14.70 1.58 8.19
CA ALA A 44 14.45 0.82 9.41
C ALA A 44 15.68 -0.02 9.82
N ALA A 45 16.25 -0.78 8.87
CA ALA A 45 17.45 -1.56 9.12
C ALA A 45 18.64 -0.68 9.51
N ALA A 46 18.76 0.53 8.94
CA ALA A 46 19.78 1.48 9.37
C ALA A 46 19.56 1.96 10.81
N ALA A 47 18.31 2.17 11.21
CA ALA A 47 17.96 2.55 12.58
C ALA A 47 18.22 1.42 13.58
N ASP A 48 17.93 0.17 13.22
CA ASP A 48 18.25 -1.01 14.04
C ASP A 48 19.76 -1.13 14.31
N LEU A 49 20.58 -0.72 13.34
CA LEU A 49 22.03 -0.70 13.45
C LEU A 49 22.58 0.57 14.13
N GLY A 50 21.71 1.47 14.59
CA GLY A 50 22.09 2.75 15.21
C GLY A 50 22.77 3.73 14.25
N ALA A 51 22.58 3.57 12.93
CA ALA A 51 23.23 4.38 11.90
C ALA A 51 22.44 5.64 11.51
N THR A 52 21.44 6.02 12.32
CA THR A 52 20.46 7.07 12.04
C THR A 52 20.45 8.15 13.12
N ASP A 53 21.61 8.73 13.44
CA ASP A 53 21.67 9.93 14.27
C ASP A 53 21.15 11.17 13.50
N ALA A 54 20.88 12.28 14.19
CA ALA A 54 20.36 13.49 13.54
C ALA A 54 21.29 14.07 12.46
N ALA A 55 22.61 13.93 12.63
CA ALA A 55 23.59 14.42 11.68
C ALA A 55 23.63 13.56 10.40
N SER A 56 23.24 12.30 10.49
CA SER A 56 23.17 11.36 9.37
C SER A 56 21.95 11.59 8.46
N TYR A 57 20.99 12.45 8.83
CA TYR A 57 19.78 12.68 8.04
C TYR A 57 20.05 12.97 6.56
N SER A 58 21.04 13.81 6.24
CA SER A 58 21.38 14.18 4.85
C SER A 58 21.80 12.98 3.99
N LYS A 59 22.29 11.90 4.61
CA LYS A 59 22.61 10.63 3.93
C LYS A 59 21.34 9.88 3.51
N TYR A 60 20.28 9.96 4.31
CA TYR A 60 19.00 9.26 4.10
C TYR A 60 17.92 10.16 3.48
N GLU A 61 18.16 11.47 3.36
CA GLU A 61 17.25 12.41 2.70
C GLU A 61 16.85 11.96 1.28
N PRO A 62 17.76 11.46 0.42
CA PRO A 62 17.38 10.91 -0.88
C PRO A 62 16.39 9.74 -0.79
N ASP A 63 16.54 8.87 0.21
CA ASP A 63 15.65 7.73 0.43
C ASP A 63 14.25 8.22 0.83
N TYR A 64 14.14 9.19 1.74
CA TYR A 64 12.86 9.80 2.10
C TYR A 64 12.19 10.48 0.90
N VAL A 65 12.95 11.21 0.09
CA VAL A 65 12.43 11.88 -1.11
C VAL A 65 11.92 10.85 -2.12
N ALA A 66 12.68 9.77 -2.36
CA ALA A 66 12.27 8.69 -3.24
C ALA A 66 10.97 8.02 -2.75
N THR A 67 10.92 7.61 -1.48
CA THR A 67 9.72 7.02 -0.87
C THR A 67 8.50 7.95 -1.01
N LEU A 68 8.64 9.24 -0.67
CA LEU A 68 7.54 10.20 -0.80
C LEU A 68 7.11 10.42 -2.26
N GLY A 69 8.05 10.38 -3.20
CA GLY A 69 7.78 10.44 -4.63
C GLY A 69 6.94 9.26 -5.11
N ASP A 70 7.34 8.04 -4.74
CA ASP A 70 6.63 6.81 -5.13
C ASP A 70 5.23 6.73 -4.49
N LEU A 71 5.10 7.13 -3.21
CA LEU A 71 3.81 7.17 -2.54
C LEU A 71 2.85 8.17 -3.20
N ARG A 72 3.30 9.37 -3.55
CA ARG A 72 2.47 10.36 -4.25
C ARG A 72 2.06 9.90 -5.64
N ALA A 73 2.96 9.22 -6.36
CA ALA A 73 2.64 8.64 -7.64
C ALA A 73 1.56 7.55 -7.51
N ALA A 74 1.70 6.65 -6.53
CA ALA A 74 0.71 5.62 -6.23
C ALA A 74 -0.64 6.23 -5.82
N GLU A 75 -0.65 7.24 -4.94
CA GLU A 75 -1.85 7.97 -4.51
C GLU A 75 -2.57 8.59 -5.70
N ALA A 76 -1.85 9.29 -6.58
CA ALA A 76 -2.44 9.92 -7.76
C ALA A 76 -3.13 8.90 -8.69
N ILE A 77 -2.54 7.71 -8.84
CA ILE A 77 -3.13 6.62 -9.63
C ILE A 77 -4.37 6.06 -8.92
N ALA A 78 -4.31 5.85 -7.60
CA ALA A 78 -5.45 5.37 -6.81
C ALA A 78 -6.62 6.37 -6.82
N ASP A 79 -6.34 7.66 -6.69
CA ASP A 79 -7.31 8.75 -6.79
C ASP A 79 -7.97 8.82 -8.17
N SER A 80 -7.16 8.67 -9.23
CA SER A 80 -7.68 8.62 -10.60
C SER A 80 -8.65 7.45 -10.75
N ARG A 81 -8.29 6.28 -10.23
CA ARG A 81 -9.17 5.10 -10.22
C ARG A 81 -10.45 5.34 -9.44
N ALA A 82 -10.38 5.96 -8.26
CA ALA A 82 -11.56 6.31 -7.47
C ALA A 82 -12.53 7.20 -8.27
N LYS A 83 -12.00 8.20 -8.98
CA LYS A 83 -12.80 9.12 -9.83
C LYS A 83 -13.42 8.40 -11.03
N ILE A 84 -12.67 7.53 -11.71
CA ILE A 84 -13.15 6.76 -12.88
C ILE A 84 -14.35 5.88 -12.49
N TYR A 85 -14.32 5.28 -11.30
CA TYR A 85 -15.37 4.38 -10.80
C TYR A 85 -16.32 5.04 -9.78
N SER A 86 -16.45 6.38 -9.82
CA SER A 86 -17.27 7.13 -8.88
C SER A 86 -18.71 6.59 -8.79
N GLY A 87 -19.21 6.42 -7.57
CA GLY A 87 -20.54 5.88 -7.28
C GLY A 87 -20.67 4.36 -7.44
N ARG A 88 -19.54 3.64 -7.55
CA ARG A 88 -19.49 2.17 -7.63
C ARG A 88 -18.56 1.63 -6.53
N PRO A 89 -18.75 0.37 -6.07
CA PRO A 89 -17.86 -0.25 -5.07
C PRO A 89 -16.37 -0.21 -5.45
N ALA A 90 -16.06 -0.32 -6.74
CA ALA A 90 -14.70 -0.20 -7.25
C ALA A 90 -14.07 1.20 -7.01
N GLY A 91 -14.89 2.26 -7.00
CA GLY A 91 -14.47 3.62 -6.66
C GLY A 91 -14.21 3.79 -5.16
N ASP A 92 -15.04 3.14 -4.32
CA ASP A 92 -14.85 3.13 -2.87
C ASP A 92 -13.55 2.40 -2.49
N ALA A 93 -13.27 1.26 -3.13
CA ALA A 93 -12.01 0.54 -2.99
C ALA A 93 -10.79 1.39 -3.43
N GLY A 94 -10.91 2.11 -4.55
CA GLY A 94 -9.90 3.07 -4.99
C GLY A 94 -9.63 4.16 -3.94
N SER A 95 -10.69 4.71 -3.33
CA SER A 95 -10.61 5.72 -2.29
C SER A 95 -9.97 5.21 -1.00
N ALA A 96 -10.31 3.97 -0.61
CA ALA A 96 -9.70 3.33 0.56
C ALA A 96 -8.19 3.11 0.37
N ILE A 97 -7.78 2.67 -0.82
CA ILE A 97 -6.35 2.46 -1.13
C ILE A 97 -5.60 3.79 -1.15
N SER A 98 -6.17 4.84 -1.74
CA SER A 98 -5.61 6.20 -1.67
C SER A 98 -5.42 6.66 -0.21
N ALA A 99 -6.43 6.46 0.64
CA ALA A 99 -6.34 6.82 2.06
C ALA A 99 -5.24 6.05 2.81
N MET A 100 -5.05 4.76 2.51
CA MET A 100 -3.94 3.97 3.07
C MET A 100 -2.57 4.51 2.64
N ILE A 101 -2.41 4.82 1.35
CA ILE A 101 -1.17 5.39 0.81
C ILE A 101 -0.85 6.73 1.47
N LYS A 102 -1.85 7.60 1.63
CA LYS A 102 -1.71 8.91 2.28
C LYS A 102 -1.36 8.79 3.76
N ASN A 103 -1.88 7.78 4.45
CA ASN A 103 -1.50 7.50 5.83
C ASN A 103 -0.02 7.09 5.90
N CYS A 104 0.43 6.15 5.06
CA CYS A 104 1.85 5.80 4.90
C CYS A 104 2.71 7.05 4.60
N GLU A 105 2.31 7.93 3.67
CA GLU A 105 3.04 9.19 3.37
C GLU A 105 3.17 10.09 4.62
N THR A 106 2.08 10.23 5.37
CA THR A 106 2.05 11.03 6.61
C THR A 106 3.03 10.47 7.64
N LYS A 107 3.06 9.14 7.80
CA LYS A 107 3.96 8.48 8.73
C LYS A 107 5.42 8.61 8.30
N VAL A 108 5.73 8.48 7.01
CA VAL A 108 7.08 8.71 6.46
C VAL A 108 7.55 10.14 6.77
N LYS A 109 6.69 11.15 6.60
CA LYS A 109 7.02 12.55 6.94
C LYS A 109 7.34 12.71 8.42
N VAL A 110 6.55 12.11 9.31
CA VAL A 110 6.79 12.16 10.76
C VAL A 110 8.14 11.54 11.11
N VAL A 111 8.48 10.39 10.51
CA VAL A 111 9.79 9.74 10.71
C VAL A 111 10.92 10.61 10.18
N ALA A 112 10.77 11.20 8.99
CA ALA A 112 11.79 12.08 8.41
C ALA A 112 12.05 13.31 9.29
N ASP A 113 10.99 13.95 9.80
CA ASP A 113 11.09 15.08 10.73
C ASP A 113 11.75 14.68 12.06
N GLN A 114 11.46 13.49 12.55
CA GLN A 114 12.05 12.95 13.77
C GLN A 114 13.54 12.65 13.60
N HIS A 115 13.90 11.97 12.50
CA HIS A 115 15.29 11.70 12.13
C HIS A 115 16.08 13.01 12.07
N LYS A 116 15.53 14.03 11.40
CA LYS A 116 16.16 15.36 11.29
C LYS A 116 16.38 16.06 12.63
N LYS A 117 15.47 15.89 13.60
CA LYS A 117 15.52 16.60 14.89
C LYS A 117 16.42 15.92 15.92
N SER A 118 16.38 14.60 15.98
CA SER A 118 16.99 13.86 17.10
C SER A 118 17.53 12.48 16.71
N GLY A 119 17.53 12.13 15.43
CA GLY A 119 17.82 10.78 14.97
C GLY A 119 16.64 9.83 15.20
N LEU A 120 16.86 8.57 14.87
CA LEU A 120 15.96 7.45 15.11
C LEU A 120 16.66 6.46 16.05
N THR A 121 15.91 5.91 17.01
CA THR A 121 16.38 4.84 17.90
C THR A 121 15.70 3.51 17.60
N SER A 122 16.33 2.41 18.03
CA SER A 122 15.76 1.06 17.94
C SER A 122 14.40 0.94 18.62
N ASP A 123 14.20 1.62 19.75
CA ASP A 123 12.92 1.54 20.49
C ASP A 123 11.83 2.43 19.87
N GLN A 124 12.23 3.45 19.11
CA GLN A 124 11.32 4.23 18.27
C GLN A 124 10.83 3.42 17.06
N LEU A 125 11.45 2.27 16.76
CA LEU A 125 10.94 1.28 15.79
C LEU A 125 9.72 0.50 16.31
N ALA A 126 9.33 0.60 17.59
CA ALA A 126 7.98 0.20 18.00
C ALA A 126 6.87 1.05 17.33
N GLN A 127 7.23 2.18 16.68
CA GLN A 127 6.38 2.96 15.77
C GLN A 127 6.46 2.50 14.30
N TRP A 128 6.76 1.22 14.04
CA TRP A 128 6.62 0.49 12.75
C TRP A 128 5.22 0.55 12.10
N LEU A 129 4.35 1.45 12.57
CA LEU A 129 3.16 1.89 11.86
C LEU A 129 3.48 2.32 10.42
N VAL A 130 4.65 2.91 10.15
CA VAL A 130 5.01 3.30 8.77
C VAL A 130 5.10 2.07 7.88
N GLU A 131 5.92 1.08 8.26
CA GLU A 131 6.05 -0.18 7.50
C GLU A 131 4.70 -0.87 7.37
N GLN A 132 3.97 -1.00 8.47
CA GLN A 132 2.66 -1.65 8.49
C GLN A 132 1.63 -0.93 7.61
N ASP A 133 1.63 0.40 7.59
CA ASP A 133 0.70 1.22 6.80
C ASP A 133 1.05 1.16 5.30
N CYS A 134 2.33 1.19 4.95
CA CYS A 134 2.77 1.05 3.56
C CYS A 134 2.52 -0.38 3.04
N ASP A 135 2.78 -1.39 3.88
CA ASP A 135 2.47 -2.79 3.60
C ASP A 135 0.98 -3.05 3.46
N LEU A 136 0.14 -2.37 4.25
CA LEU A 136 -1.30 -2.54 4.18
C LEU A 136 -1.83 -2.10 2.81
N ALA A 137 -1.37 -0.95 2.31
CA ALA A 137 -1.68 -0.50 0.96
C ALA A 137 -1.21 -1.49 -0.12
N LEU A 138 0.03 -2.00 0.02
CA LEU A 138 0.60 -2.97 -0.91
C LEU A 138 -0.17 -4.30 -0.92
N LYS A 139 -0.51 -4.81 0.27
CA LYS A 139 -1.29 -6.05 0.45
C LYS A 139 -2.69 -5.90 -0.11
N ALA A 140 -3.35 -4.76 0.12
CA ALA A 140 -4.67 -4.49 -0.44
C ALA A 140 -4.65 -4.54 -1.99
N GLU A 141 -3.70 -3.87 -2.62
CA GLU A 141 -3.57 -3.87 -4.08
C GLU A 141 -3.13 -5.24 -4.63
N THR A 142 -2.26 -5.96 -3.91
CA THR A 142 -1.82 -7.30 -4.29
C THR A 142 -2.96 -8.32 -4.19
N GLN A 143 -3.85 -8.18 -3.21
CA GLN A 143 -5.04 -9.03 -3.08
C GLN A 143 -6.01 -8.84 -4.24
N LEU A 144 -6.17 -7.61 -4.75
CA LEU A 144 -6.94 -7.37 -5.99
C LEU A 144 -6.35 -8.16 -7.16
N LYS A 145 -5.02 -8.29 -7.23
CA LYS A 145 -4.32 -9.04 -8.28
C LYS A 145 -4.49 -10.56 -8.15
N SER A 146 -4.57 -11.10 -6.93
CA SER A 146 -4.85 -12.53 -6.75
C SER A 146 -6.29 -12.89 -7.12
N LEU A 147 -7.25 -12.01 -6.78
CA LEU A 147 -8.66 -12.20 -7.06
C LEU A 147 -9.02 -12.05 -8.55
N SER A 148 -8.17 -11.41 -9.36
CA SER A 148 -8.38 -11.26 -10.80
C SER A 148 -7.87 -12.43 -11.65
N LYS A 149 -7.29 -13.47 -11.03
CA LYS A 149 -6.72 -14.65 -11.72
C LYS A 149 -7.62 -15.89 -11.66
N GLU A 150 -8.75 -15.81 -10.96
CA GLU A 150 -9.80 -16.83 -10.90
C GLU A 150 -10.96 -16.48 -11.85
#